data_AF-U9TPC2-F1
#
_entry.id   AF-U9TPC2-F1
#
_cell.length_a   1.000
_cell.length_b   1.000
_cell.length_c   1.000
_cell.angle_alpha   90.00
_cell.angle_beta   90.00
_cell.angle_gamma   90.00
#
_symmetry.space_group_name_H-M   'P 1'
#
loop_
_entity.id
_entity.type
_entity.pdbx_description
1 polymer ?
#
loop_
_entity_poly.entity_id
_entity_poly.type
_entity_poly.pdbx_seq_one_letter_code
_entity_poly.pdbx_strand_id
1 'polypeptide(L)'
;SSFTSNSKYDPTVGFDDYWKTFYQPRTNISVDEIESLAIEIHMDELLLGYLDDTTWLAEQLPNLIENLKIAHSFYELANIHINKEKTVILANKHAKKIIKNGASSSPTHIDIEFGSVIKVPLLAKYKAARILGVYFNPDDFHKTSTKKIFNTINYVTMLIRKKKLTHDHVIYVINKVIIPRIEYLSQHFMLSINQCSIFFIGRTSKQSTYF
;
A
#
# COMPACT_ATOMS: atom_id res chain seq x y z
N SER A 1 -5.41 18.47 -41.72
CA SER A 1 -6.83 18.17 -41.47
C SER A 1 -7.03 18.02 -39.97
N SER A 2 -7.81 18.91 -39.40
CA SER A 2 -8.07 19.09 -37.97
C SER A 2 -8.87 17.92 -37.38
N PHE A 3 -8.31 17.20 -36.40
CA PHE A 3 -9.08 16.30 -35.53
C PHE A 3 -9.56 17.08 -34.30
N THR A 4 -10.69 17.77 -34.46
CA THR A 4 -11.49 18.26 -33.32
C THR A 4 -12.53 17.19 -32.97
N SER A 5 -12.17 16.26 -32.09
CA SER A 5 -13.13 15.35 -31.47
C SER A 5 -13.80 16.05 -30.29
N ASN A 6 -14.78 16.91 -30.58
CA ASN A 6 -15.70 17.47 -29.59
C ASN A 6 -16.78 16.41 -29.24
N SER A 7 -16.38 15.25 -28.71
CA SER A 7 -17.37 14.32 -28.16
C SER A 7 -17.81 14.84 -26.79
N LYS A 8 -18.94 15.54 -26.77
CA LYS A 8 -19.62 15.98 -25.55
C LYS A 8 -19.91 14.75 -24.67
N TYR A 9 -19.58 14.83 -23.38
CA TYR A 9 -19.89 13.78 -22.42
C TYR A 9 -21.39 13.42 -22.45
N ASP A 10 -21.69 12.16 -22.73
CA ASP A 10 -23.04 11.61 -22.76
C ASP A 10 -23.29 10.82 -21.46
N PRO A 11 -24.16 11.31 -20.56
CA PRO A 11 -24.45 10.66 -19.28
C PRO A 11 -25.26 9.36 -19.43
N THR A 12 -25.74 9.02 -20.63
CA THR A 12 -26.47 7.77 -20.90
C THR A 12 -25.55 6.62 -21.31
N VAL A 13 -24.32 6.92 -21.73
CA VAL A 13 -23.27 5.93 -21.96
C VAL A 13 -22.66 5.60 -20.60
N GLY A 14 -22.91 4.39 -20.11
CA GLY A 14 -22.38 3.92 -18.84
C GLY A 14 -20.86 4.08 -18.78
N PHE A 15 -20.33 4.29 -17.57
CA PHE A 15 -18.89 4.45 -17.31
C PHE A 15 -18.01 3.46 -18.11
N ASP A 16 -18.48 2.24 -18.32
CA ASP A 16 -17.76 1.15 -18.98
C ASP A 16 -17.23 1.45 -20.40
N ASP A 17 -17.96 2.19 -21.25
CA ASP A 17 -17.54 2.33 -22.67
C ASP A 17 -16.44 3.39 -22.87
N TYR A 18 -16.39 4.43 -22.03
CA TYR A 18 -15.32 5.44 -22.10
C TYR A 18 -13.98 4.90 -21.58
N TRP A 19 -14.00 4.01 -20.58
CA TRP A 19 -12.79 3.46 -19.97
C TRP A 19 -12.11 2.38 -20.80
N LYS A 20 -12.84 1.63 -21.64
CA LYS A 20 -12.28 0.58 -22.52
C LYS A 20 -11.21 1.07 -23.51
N THR A 21 -11.20 2.36 -23.85
CA THR A 21 -10.20 2.96 -24.74
C THR A 21 -8.92 3.40 -24.02
N PHE A 22 -8.96 3.65 -22.71
CA PHE A 22 -7.82 4.16 -21.94
C PHE A 22 -7.25 3.15 -20.94
N TYR A 23 -8.04 2.16 -20.53
CA TYR A 23 -7.63 1.09 -19.63
C TYR A 23 -8.29 -0.20 -20.11
N GLN A 24 -7.48 -1.10 -20.67
CA GLN A 24 -7.88 -2.47 -20.93
C GLN A 24 -7.24 -3.34 -19.84
N PRO A 25 -7.99 -3.78 -18.81
CA PRO A 25 -7.45 -4.77 -17.89
C PRO A 25 -7.04 -5.98 -18.71
N ARG A 26 -5.79 -6.44 -18.59
CA ARG A 26 -5.36 -7.71 -19.19
C ARG A 26 -6.16 -8.83 -18.52
N THR A 27 -7.23 -9.25 -19.17
CA THR A 27 -7.96 -10.47 -18.83
C THR A 27 -7.28 -11.65 -19.52
N ASN A 28 -7.17 -12.79 -18.85
CA ASN A 28 -6.50 -14.02 -19.35
C ASN A 28 -4.97 -13.90 -19.49
N ILE A 29 -4.30 -13.39 -18.45
CA ILE A 29 -2.84 -13.57 -18.30
C ILE A 29 -2.57 -15.07 -18.25
N SER A 30 -1.65 -15.59 -19.08
CA SER A 30 -1.34 -17.03 -19.08
C SER A 30 -0.73 -17.43 -17.75
N VAL A 31 -0.93 -18.70 -17.35
CA VAL A 31 -0.30 -19.24 -16.14
C VAL A 31 1.23 -19.08 -16.23
N ASP A 32 1.81 -19.24 -17.42
CA ASP A 32 3.23 -19.05 -17.67
C ASP A 32 3.70 -17.58 -17.43
N GLU A 33 2.90 -16.58 -17.81
CA GLU A 33 3.20 -15.17 -17.48
C GLU A 33 3.10 -14.93 -15.97
N ILE A 34 2.11 -15.52 -15.29
CA ILE A 34 1.96 -15.43 -13.83
C ILE A 34 3.15 -16.09 -13.13
N GLU A 35 3.56 -17.28 -13.57
CA GLU A 35 4.72 -18.00 -13.02
C GLU A 35 6.03 -17.27 -13.32
N SER A 36 6.17 -16.63 -14.49
CA SER A 36 7.34 -15.79 -14.81
C SER A 36 7.46 -14.54 -13.92
N LEU A 37 6.31 -14.02 -13.45
CA LEU A 37 6.23 -12.91 -12.49
C LEU A 37 6.36 -13.41 -11.04
N ALA A 38 5.97 -14.66 -10.78
CA ALA A 38 6.21 -15.36 -9.54
C ALA A 38 7.68 -15.83 -9.51
N ILE A 39 8.59 -14.87 -9.49
CA ILE A 39 9.96 -15.16 -9.08
C ILE A 39 9.85 -15.72 -7.66
N GLU A 40 10.27 -16.98 -7.49
CA GLU A 40 10.45 -17.57 -6.18
C GLU A 40 11.60 -16.79 -5.53
N ILE A 41 11.24 -15.75 -4.78
CA ILE A 41 12.22 -14.98 -4.02
C ILE A 41 12.62 -15.92 -2.88
N HIS A 42 13.77 -16.59 -3.03
CA HIS A 42 14.45 -17.21 -1.90
C HIS A 42 14.77 -16.11 -0.89
N MET A 43 14.00 -16.05 0.19
CA MET A 43 14.03 -14.99 1.19
C MET A 43 15.07 -15.28 2.26
N ASP A 44 16.26 -15.72 1.85
CA ASP A 44 17.30 -16.11 2.81
C ASP A 44 17.68 -14.91 3.68
N GLU A 45 17.74 -13.69 3.11
CA GLU A 45 17.58 -12.38 3.77
C GLU A 45 17.55 -11.28 2.69
N LEU A 46 16.57 -10.36 2.76
CA LEU A 46 16.44 -9.28 1.77
C LEU A 46 16.44 -7.90 2.45
N LEU A 47 17.39 -7.06 2.07
CA LEU A 47 17.41 -5.64 2.44
C LEU A 47 16.83 -4.80 1.29
N LEU A 48 15.75 -4.10 1.55
CA LEU A 48 15.16 -3.11 0.65
C LEU A 48 15.51 -1.71 1.12
N GLY A 49 16.04 -0.87 0.23
CA GLY A 49 16.38 0.52 0.52
C GLY A 49 15.72 1.48 -0.46
N TYR A 50 15.17 2.59 0.06
CA TYR A 50 14.76 3.73 -0.73
C TYR A 50 15.22 5.01 -0.02
N LEU A 51 16.20 5.70 -0.62
CA LEU A 51 16.90 6.80 0.04
C LEU A 51 17.46 6.37 1.41
N ASP A 52 17.03 7.01 2.49
CA ASP A 52 17.41 6.70 3.88
C ASP A 52 16.51 5.65 4.55
N ASP A 53 15.34 5.34 3.97
CA ASP A 53 14.43 4.33 4.51
C ASP A 53 14.90 2.92 4.13
N THR A 54 15.20 2.10 5.14
CA THR A 54 15.61 0.69 4.97
C THR A 54 14.57 -0.26 5.57
N THR A 55 14.22 -1.32 4.84
CA THR A 55 13.36 -2.40 5.30
C THR A 55 14.10 -3.72 5.21
N TRP A 56 14.29 -4.38 6.35
CA TRP A 56 14.87 -5.72 6.41
C TRP A 56 13.76 -6.78 6.37
N LEU A 57 13.99 -7.82 5.59
CA LEU A 57 13.13 -8.99 5.48
C LEU A 57 13.98 -10.22 5.83
N ALA A 58 13.49 -11.00 6.78
CA ALA A 58 14.14 -12.22 7.23
C ALA A 58 13.06 -13.23 7.62
N GLU A 59 13.32 -14.51 7.37
CA GLU A 59 12.40 -15.59 7.75
C GLU A 59 12.34 -15.78 9.27
N GLN A 60 13.48 -15.62 9.94
CA GLN A 60 13.63 -15.86 11.36
C GLN A 60 14.23 -14.64 12.08
N LEU A 61 13.83 -14.46 13.34
CA LEU A 61 14.33 -13.36 14.17
C LEU A 61 15.84 -13.46 14.49
N PRO A 62 16.44 -14.64 14.77
CA PRO A 62 17.87 -14.75 15.02
C PRO A 62 18.73 -14.27 13.83
N ASN A 63 18.37 -14.72 12.62
CA ASN A 63 18.95 -14.28 11.35
C ASN A 63 18.90 -12.75 11.18
N LEU A 64 17.75 -12.15 11.45
CA LEU A 64 17.62 -10.68 11.43
C LEU A 64 18.57 -10.01 12.42
N ILE A 65 18.71 -10.53 13.63
CA ILE A 65 19.59 -9.97 14.65
C ILE A 65 21.05 -10.06 14.21
N GLU A 66 21.49 -11.19 13.67
CA GLU A 66 22.86 -11.37 13.17
C GLU A 66 23.19 -10.37 12.06
N ASN A 67 22.28 -10.19 11.10
CA ASN A 67 22.45 -9.21 10.03
C ASN A 67 22.47 -7.78 10.52
N LEU A 68 21.65 -7.43 11.52
CA LEU A 68 21.69 -6.11 12.12
C LEU A 68 23.03 -5.83 12.81
N LYS A 69 23.70 -6.84 13.38
CA LYS A 69 25.07 -6.67 13.91
C LYS A 69 26.06 -6.34 12.81
N ILE A 70 26.02 -7.08 11.69
CA ILE A 70 26.89 -6.82 10.53
C ILE A 70 26.62 -5.43 9.96
N ALA A 71 25.35 -5.09 9.76
CA ALA A 71 24.94 -3.78 9.27
C ALA A 71 25.39 -2.65 10.20
N HIS A 72 25.34 -2.85 11.52
CA HIS A 72 25.83 -1.86 12.48
C HIS A 72 27.31 -1.57 12.31
N SER A 73 28.16 -2.61 12.22
CA SER A 73 29.59 -2.45 11.98
C SER A 73 29.88 -1.68 10.68
N PHE A 74 29.08 -1.94 9.63
CA PHE A 74 29.16 -1.17 8.39
C PHE A 74 28.74 0.29 8.58
N TYR A 75 27.65 0.55 9.31
CA TYR A 75 27.20 1.92 9.58
C TYR A 75 28.21 2.72 10.41
N GLU A 76 28.87 2.10 11.39
CA GLU A 76 29.96 2.74 12.14
C GLU A 76 31.15 3.07 11.24
N LEU A 77 31.58 2.12 10.41
CA LEU A 77 32.67 2.32 9.46
C LEU A 77 32.38 3.46 8.47
N ALA A 78 31.15 3.52 7.97
CA ALA A 78 30.69 4.54 7.03
C ALA A 78 30.30 5.87 7.70
N ASN A 79 30.39 5.96 9.03
CA ASN A 79 29.92 7.10 9.83
C ASN A 79 28.45 7.48 9.55
N ILE A 80 27.60 6.46 9.37
CA ILE A 80 26.16 6.60 9.15
C ILE A 80 25.44 6.44 10.50
N HIS A 81 24.65 7.45 10.87
CA HIS A 81 23.82 7.40 12.07
C HIS A 81 22.39 6.96 11.75
N ILE A 82 22.03 5.73 12.14
CA ILE A 82 20.67 5.20 12.00
C ILE A 82 19.79 5.66 13.16
N ASN A 83 18.58 6.15 12.84
CA ASN A 83 17.57 6.49 13.84
C ASN A 83 16.87 5.22 14.36
N LYS A 84 17.42 4.63 15.43
CA LYS A 84 16.91 3.41 16.04
C LYS A 84 15.51 3.57 16.64
N GLU A 85 15.10 4.76 17.07
CA GLU A 85 13.77 5.00 17.65
C GLU A 85 12.62 4.84 16.64
N LYS A 86 12.92 5.03 15.35
CA LYS A 86 11.97 4.80 14.26
C LYS A 86 11.85 3.34 13.85
N THR A 87 12.71 2.45 14.37
CA THR A 87 12.67 1.03 14.01
C THR A 87 11.47 0.34 14.63
N VAL A 88 10.88 -0.55 13.86
CA VAL A 88 9.61 -1.20 14.15
C VAL A 88 9.65 -2.60 13.57
N ILE A 89 9.16 -3.60 14.31
CA ILE A 89 9.06 -4.98 13.81
C ILE A 89 7.64 -5.29 13.39
N LEU A 90 7.53 -5.76 12.15
CA LEU A 90 6.32 -6.33 11.59
C LEU A 90 6.50 -7.85 11.48
N ALA A 91 5.68 -8.62 12.20
CA ALA A 91 5.74 -10.07 12.19
C ALA A 91 4.38 -10.66 11.82
N ASN A 92 4.38 -11.71 10.99
CA ASN A 92 3.18 -12.47 10.67
C ASN A 92 2.69 -13.29 11.89
N LYS A 93 1.48 -13.85 11.80
CA LYS A 93 0.89 -14.69 12.85
C LYS A 93 1.78 -15.86 13.29
N HIS A 94 2.49 -16.50 12.36
CA HIS A 94 3.35 -17.65 12.67
C HIS A 94 4.57 -17.24 13.49
N ALA A 95 5.30 -16.22 13.03
CA ALA A 95 6.43 -15.63 13.73
C ALA A 95 6.01 -15.13 15.12
N LYS A 96 4.86 -14.45 15.25
CA LYS A 96 4.31 -14.03 16.55
C LYS A 96 4.06 -15.20 17.51
N LYS A 97 3.64 -16.36 17.00
CA LYS A 97 3.43 -17.58 17.81
C LYS A 97 4.77 -18.12 18.34
N ILE A 98 5.79 -18.15 17.48
CA ILE A 98 7.15 -18.55 17.86
C ILE A 98 7.70 -17.58 18.90
N ILE A 99 7.67 -16.26 18.63
CA ILE A 99 8.18 -15.24 19.55
C ILE A 99 7.47 -15.30 20.91
N LYS A 100 6.18 -15.64 20.94
CA LYS A 100 5.41 -15.77 22.19
C LYS A 100 5.89 -16.94 23.07
N ASN A 101 6.54 -17.97 22.53
CA ASN A 101 7.15 -19.09 23.28
C ASN A 101 6.31 -19.61 24.48
N GLY A 102 4.98 -19.71 24.31
CA GLY A 102 4.08 -20.20 25.37
C GLY A 102 3.74 -19.20 26.49
N ALA A 103 4.20 -17.94 26.42
CA ALA A 103 3.81 -16.89 27.36
C ALA A 103 2.29 -16.65 27.35
N SER A 104 1.71 -16.17 28.45
CA SER A 104 0.25 -15.93 28.51
C SER A 104 -0.17 -14.73 27.63
N SER A 105 0.61 -13.65 27.65
CA SER A 105 0.38 -12.42 26.87
C SER A 105 1.23 -12.35 25.59
N SER A 106 0.79 -11.58 24.60
CA SER A 106 1.58 -11.28 23.40
C SER A 106 2.62 -10.20 23.71
N PRO A 107 3.90 -10.37 23.31
CA PRO A 107 4.93 -9.36 23.56
C PRO A 107 4.62 -8.06 22.79
N THR A 108 4.82 -6.93 23.45
CA THR A 108 4.64 -5.58 22.87
C THR A 108 5.92 -5.02 22.25
N HIS A 109 7.06 -5.61 22.58
CA HIS A 109 8.40 -5.22 22.15
C HIS A 109 9.33 -6.43 22.20
N ILE A 110 10.40 -6.36 21.40
CA ILE A 110 11.46 -7.35 21.29
C ILE A 110 12.78 -6.63 21.52
N ASP A 111 13.62 -7.21 22.36
CA ASP A 111 14.97 -6.72 22.59
C ASP A 111 15.86 -7.21 21.44
N ILE A 112 16.40 -6.28 20.65
CA ILE A 112 17.29 -6.57 19.51
C ILE A 112 18.67 -5.97 19.78
N GLU A 113 19.70 -6.75 19.49
CA GLU A 113 21.07 -6.26 19.50
C GLU A 113 21.40 -5.60 18.16
N PHE A 114 21.47 -4.27 18.17
CA PHE A 114 21.84 -3.46 17.01
C PHE A 114 22.88 -2.43 17.44
N GLY A 115 24.12 -2.89 17.68
CA GLY A 115 25.19 -2.13 18.35
C GLY A 115 25.02 -1.97 19.87
N SER A 116 23.77 -1.81 20.29
CA SER A 116 23.33 -1.85 21.67
C SER A 116 22.01 -2.61 21.74
N VAL A 117 21.64 -3.13 22.92
CA VAL A 117 20.32 -3.74 23.10
C VAL A 117 19.26 -2.64 23.07
N ILE A 118 18.39 -2.68 22.06
CA ILE A 118 17.29 -1.74 21.87
C ILE A 118 15.95 -2.45 22.01
N LYS A 119 14.97 -1.77 22.63
CA LYS A 119 13.60 -2.28 22.77
C LYS A 119 12.77 -1.87 21.56
N VAL A 120 12.64 -2.77 20.59
CA VAL A 120 11.94 -2.47 19.34
C VAL A 120 10.47 -2.84 19.47
N PRO A 121 9.52 -1.92 19.18
CA PRO A 121 8.10 -2.22 19.28
C PRO A 121 7.68 -3.29 18.26
N LEU A 122 6.92 -4.27 18.73
CA LEU A 122 6.30 -5.30 17.89
C LEU A 122 4.88 -4.87 17.53
N LEU A 123 4.57 -4.79 16.23
CA LEU A 123 3.23 -4.39 15.81
C LEU A 123 2.19 -5.45 16.15
N ALA A 124 1.15 -4.99 16.85
CA ALA A 124 -0.05 -5.77 17.10
C ALA A 124 -0.69 -6.23 15.78
N LYS A 125 -1.42 -7.34 15.83
CA LYS A 125 -2.07 -8.02 14.68
C LYS A 125 -2.76 -7.08 13.68
N TYR A 126 -3.48 -6.08 14.16
CA TYR A 126 -4.29 -5.18 13.33
C TYR A 126 -3.60 -3.85 13.00
N LYS A 127 -2.34 -3.66 13.44
CA LYS A 127 -1.56 -2.47 13.11
C LYS A 127 -0.80 -2.71 11.82
N ALA A 128 -0.59 -1.63 11.07
CA ALA A 128 0.17 -1.65 9.83
C ALA A 128 1.40 -0.75 9.97
N ALA A 129 2.52 -1.17 9.39
CA ALA A 129 3.70 -0.33 9.25
C ALA A 129 3.55 0.53 7.98
N ARG A 130 4.05 1.77 8.01
CA ARG A 130 4.03 2.64 6.84
C ARG A 130 5.38 2.55 6.14
N ILE A 131 5.41 2.01 4.93
CA ILE A 131 6.61 1.90 4.09
C ILE A 131 6.29 2.67 2.79
N LEU A 132 7.09 3.70 2.48
CA LEU A 132 6.88 4.59 1.32
C LEU A 132 5.47 5.21 1.23
N GLY A 133 4.79 5.39 2.36
CA GLY A 133 3.44 5.94 2.40
C GLY A 133 2.31 4.92 2.21
N VAL A 134 2.65 3.66 1.93
CA VAL A 134 1.74 2.52 1.86
C VAL A 134 1.72 1.80 3.22
N TYR A 135 0.54 1.34 3.65
CA TYR A 135 0.37 0.67 4.94
C TYR A 135 0.40 -0.85 4.76
N PHE A 136 1.43 -1.50 5.28
CA PHE A 136 1.62 -2.94 5.21
C PHE A 136 1.18 -3.63 6.49
N ASN A 137 0.35 -4.65 6.34
CA ASN A 137 -0.04 -5.55 7.41
C ASN A 137 0.27 -7.00 6.99
N PRO A 138 0.95 -7.79 7.84
CA PRO A 138 1.41 -9.13 7.49
C PRO A 138 0.30 -10.18 7.57
N ASP A 139 -0.85 -9.83 8.15
CA ASP A 139 -2.00 -10.70 8.36
C ASP A 139 -3.16 -10.33 7.40
N ASP A 140 -2.84 -9.71 6.24
CA ASP A 140 -3.78 -9.33 5.18
C ASP A 140 -4.89 -8.33 5.61
N PHE A 141 -4.67 -7.58 6.70
CA PHE A 141 -5.63 -6.58 7.17
C PHE A 141 -5.41 -5.20 6.53
N HIS A 142 -6.14 -4.94 5.45
CA HIS A 142 -6.00 -3.69 4.67
C HIS A 142 -6.88 -2.53 5.11
N LYS A 143 -7.59 -2.63 6.25
CA LYS A 143 -8.52 -1.57 6.71
C LYS A 143 -7.88 -0.19 6.78
N THR A 144 -6.61 -0.12 7.20
CA THR A 144 -5.86 1.14 7.27
C THR A 144 -5.59 1.70 5.87
N SER A 145 -5.16 0.85 4.94
CA SER A 145 -4.93 1.18 3.52
C SER A 145 -6.22 1.63 2.84
N THR A 146 -7.32 0.86 2.98
CA THR A 146 -8.65 1.20 2.46
C THR A 146 -9.13 2.54 3.02
N LYS A 147 -8.97 2.78 4.33
CA LYS A 147 -9.33 4.07 4.95
C LYS A 147 -8.48 5.23 4.40
N LYS A 148 -7.19 5.01 4.16
CA LYS A 148 -6.31 6.02 3.56
C LYS A 148 -6.73 6.35 2.12
N ILE A 149 -7.08 5.34 1.33
CA ILE A 149 -7.63 5.50 -0.03
C ILE A 149 -8.93 6.33 0.04
N PHE A 150 -9.89 5.94 0.88
CA PHE A 150 -11.16 6.65 1.04
C PHE A 150 -10.97 8.12 1.43
N ASN A 151 -10.10 8.38 2.41
CA ASN A 151 -9.81 9.75 2.85
C ASN A 151 -9.14 10.57 1.74
N THR A 152 -8.28 9.95 0.93
CA THR A 152 -7.60 10.61 -0.19
C THR A 152 -8.61 10.99 -1.27
N ILE A 153 -9.52 10.08 -1.63
CA ILE A 153 -10.59 10.34 -2.60
C ILE A 153 -11.49 11.46 -2.09
N ASN A 154 -12.00 11.35 -0.87
CA ASN A 154 -12.87 12.38 -0.29
C ASN A 154 -12.21 13.76 -0.25
N TYR A 155 -10.93 13.82 0.10
CA TYR A 155 -10.18 15.06 0.09
C TYR A 155 -10.14 15.69 -1.31
N VAL A 156 -9.79 14.90 -2.34
CA VAL A 156 -9.77 15.39 -3.72
C VAL A 156 -11.15 15.80 -4.20
N THR A 157 -12.20 15.01 -3.91
CA THR A 157 -13.59 15.35 -4.24
C THR A 157 -14.05 16.64 -3.56
N MET A 158 -13.68 16.87 -2.30
CA MET A 158 -13.97 18.12 -1.59
C MET A 158 -13.26 19.32 -2.23
N LEU A 159 -12.02 19.14 -2.72
CA LEU A 159 -11.29 20.18 -3.43
C LEU A 159 -11.96 20.51 -4.76
N ILE A 160 -12.32 19.51 -5.56
CA ILE A 160 -12.99 19.68 -6.86
C ILE A 160 -14.33 20.41 -6.69
N ARG A 161 -15.13 20.01 -5.69
CA ARG A 161 -16.48 20.57 -5.45
C ARG A 161 -16.51 22.09 -5.30
N LYS A 162 -15.44 22.70 -4.78
CA LYS A 162 -15.36 24.15 -4.56
C LYS A 162 -14.80 24.93 -5.76
N LYS A 163 -14.42 24.25 -6.84
CA LYS A 163 -13.72 24.86 -7.98
C LYS A 163 -14.63 24.93 -9.20
N LYS A 164 -14.47 25.99 -10.00
CA LYS A 164 -15.13 26.13 -11.30
C LYS A 164 -14.36 25.31 -12.33
N LEU A 165 -14.70 24.03 -12.43
CA LEU A 165 -14.06 23.07 -13.34
C LEU A 165 -15.07 22.61 -14.39
N THR A 166 -14.58 22.40 -15.62
CA THR A 166 -15.35 21.74 -16.67
C THR A 166 -15.36 20.23 -16.42
N HIS A 167 -16.26 19.52 -17.10
CA HIS A 167 -16.31 18.06 -17.06
C HIS A 167 -14.98 17.42 -17.48
N ASP A 168 -14.32 17.93 -18.53
CA ASP A 168 -13.01 17.44 -18.98
C ASP A 168 -11.92 17.56 -17.90
N HIS A 169 -11.90 18.66 -17.15
CA HIS A 169 -10.95 18.82 -16.05
C HIS A 169 -11.21 17.79 -14.94
N VAL A 170 -12.47 17.47 -14.66
CA VAL A 170 -12.82 16.46 -13.65
C VAL A 170 -12.41 15.07 -14.11
N ILE A 171 -12.70 14.71 -15.37
CA ILE A 171 -12.26 13.45 -15.97
C ILE A 171 -10.74 13.34 -15.92
N TYR A 172 -10.01 14.39 -16.30
CA TYR A 172 -8.55 14.41 -16.22
C TYR A 172 -8.04 14.13 -14.81
N VAL A 173 -8.60 14.79 -13.79
CA VAL A 173 -8.19 14.59 -12.39
C VAL A 173 -8.47 13.16 -11.92
N ILE A 174 -9.62 12.58 -12.28
CA ILE A 174 -9.92 11.19 -11.95
C ILE A 174 -8.87 10.26 -12.58
N ASN A 175 -8.65 10.39 -13.88
CA ASN A 175 -7.85 9.46 -14.68
C ASN A 175 -6.35 9.58 -14.42
N LYS A 176 -5.84 10.80 -14.23
CA LYS A 176 -4.40 11.08 -14.11
C LYS A 176 -3.92 11.32 -12.69
N VAL A 177 -4.83 11.48 -11.72
CA VAL A 177 -4.46 11.73 -10.32
C VAL A 177 -5.08 10.72 -9.37
N ILE A 178 -6.40 10.52 -9.41
CA ILE A 178 -7.07 9.64 -8.44
C ILE A 178 -6.72 8.17 -8.70
N ILE A 179 -6.92 7.68 -9.92
CA ILE A 179 -6.68 6.26 -10.25
C ILE A 179 -5.23 5.85 -10.00
N PRO A 180 -4.20 6.54 -10.53
CA PRO A 180 -2.81 6.15 -10.27
C PRO A 180 -2.45 6.16 -8.79
N ARG A 181 -3.08 7.05 -8.00
CA ARG A 181 -2.86 7.12 -6.56
C ARG A 181 -3.54 5.98 -5.81
N ILE A 182 -4.74 5.55 -6.23
CA ILE A 182 -5.40 4.36 -5.69
C ILE A 182 -4.53 3.14 -6.00
N GLU A 183 -4.14 2.98 -7.27
CA GLU A 183 -3.30 1.88 -7.74
C GLU A 183 -2.02 1.78 -6.91
N TYR A 184 -1.30 2.88 -6.70
CA TYR A 184 -0.12 2.93 -5.84
C TYR A 184 -0.41 2.48 -4.40
N LEU A 185 -1.50 2.96 -3.79
CA LEU A 185 -1.85 2.63 -2.41
C LEU A 185 -2.36 1.18 -2.26
N SER A 186 -2.81 0.54 -3.34
CA SER A 186 -3.32 -0.84 -3.36
C SER A 186 -2.37 -1.84 -4.02
N GLN A 187 -1.11 -1.50 -4.30
CA GLN A 187 -0.19 -2.43 -4.98
C GLN A 187 -0.02 -3.79 -4.28
N HIS A 188 -0.19 -3.83 -2.95
CA HIS A 188 0.03 -5.01 -2.13
C HIS A 188 -1.25 -5.79 -1.79
N PHE A 189 -2.42 -5.38 -2.30
CA PHE A 189 -3.68 -6.09 -2.06
C PHE A 189 -4.74 -5.78 -3.11
N MET A 190 -5.64 -6.73 -3.33
CA MET A 190 -6.73 -6.54 -4.28
C MET A 190 -7.91 -5.80 -3.63
N LEU A 191 -8.39 -4.77 -4.32
CA LEU A 191 -9.64 -4.10 -3.96
C LEU A 191 -10.83 -4.93 -4.46
N SER A 192 -11.80 -5.19 -3.58
CA SER A 192 -13.02 -5.87 -3.99
C SER A 192 -13.92 -4.93 -4.80
N ILE A 193 -14.77 -5.49 -5.67
CA ILE A 193 -15.74 -4.73 -6.45
C ILE A 193 -16.58 -3.82 -5.55
N ASN A 194 -17.02 -4.31 -4.38
CA ASN A 194 -17.77 -3.50 -3.42
C ASN A 194 -16.98 -2.29 -2.90
N GLN A 195 -15.67 -2.44 -2.66
CA GLN A 195 -14.81 -1.33 -2.26
C GLN A 195 -14.63 -0.32 -3.39
N CYS A 196 -14.41 -0.80 -4.63
CA CYS A 196 -14.33 0.04 -5.81
C CYS A 196 -15.63 0.81 -6.05
N SER A 197 -16.79 0.16 -5.92
CA SER A 197 -18.09 0.82 -6.04
C SER A 197 -18.26 1.92 -5.01
N ILE A 198 -17.85 1.72 -3.75
CA ILE A 198 -17.89 2.79 -2.73
C ILE A 198 -16.98 3.97 -3.09
N PHE A 199 -15.86 3.71 -3.77
CA PHE A 199 -14.89 4.73 -4.17
C PHE A 199 -15.34 5.58 -5.35
N PHE A 200 -15.96 4.97 -6.37
CA PHE A 200 -16.37 5.65 -7.60
C PHE A 200 -17.84 6.08 -7.59
N ILE A 201 -18.70 5.33 -6.90
CA ILE A 201 -20.09 5.68 -6.64
C ILE A 201 -20.13 6.22 -5.22
N GLY A 202 -19.72 7.49 -5.07
CA GLY A 202 -19.90 8.19 -3.80
C GLY A 202 -21.32 7.97 -3.31
N ARG A 203 -21.50 7.66 -2.02
CA ARG A 203 -22.81 7.50 -1.35
C ARG A 203 -23.84 8.45 -1.96
N THR A 204 -24.64 7.96 -2.89
CA THR A 204 -25.89 8.56 -3.33
C THR A 204 -26.93 8.25 -2.26
N SER A 205 -26.66 8.67 -1.02
CA SER A 205 -27.71 8.75 -0.01
C SER A 205 -28.58 9.95 -0.39
N LYS A 206 -29.73 9.65 -0.99
CA LYS A 206 -30.88 10.52 -1.29
C LYS A 206 -30.64 11.62 -2.36
N GLN A 207 -30.77 11.23 -3.63
CA GLN A 207 -31.65 11.96 -4.54
C GLN A 207 -32.88 11.06 -4.68
N SER A 208 -33.94 11.29 -3.90
CA SER A 208 -35.12 12.02 -4.38
C SER A 208 -35.22 11.99 -5.90
N THR A 209 -36.29 11.34 -6.35
CA THR A 209 -37.04 11.62 -7.57
C THR A 209 -36.65 12.92 -8.27
N TYR A 210 -36.65 12.83 -9.60
CA TYR A 210 -36.81 13.87 -10.62
C TYR A 210 -35.69 13.82 -11.69
N PHE A 211 -36.16 13.37 -12.86
CA PHE A 211 -35.60 13.31 -14.21
C PHE A 211 -34.69 12.12 -14.53
#